data_AF-A0A2N2BJE4-F1
#
_entry.id   AF-A0A2N2BJE4-F1
#
_cell.length_a   1.000
_cell.length_b   1.000
_cell.length_c   1.000
_cell.angle_alpha   90.00
_cell.angle_beta   90.00
_cell.angle_gamma   90.00
#
_symmetry.space_group_name_H-M   'P 1'
#
loop_
_entity.id
_entity.type
_entity.pdbx_description
1 polymer ?
#
loop_
_entity_poly.entity_id
_entity_poly.type
_entity_poly.pdbx_seq_one_letter_code
_entity_poly.pdbx_strand_id
1 'polypeptide(L)'
;MIMKALQILLNGQKSSYYEVISSMAYKECNDALIKVYERFNMEAIVTIIDSIKHISETHKAFYKHMIKSRFSLIIRATYERMNGI
;
A
#
# COMPACT_ATOMS: atom_id res chain seq x y z
N MET A 1 -2.90 -13.11 -8.28
CA MET A 1 -1.93 -12.47 -9.20
C MET A 1 -1.74 -10.96 -8.90
N ILE A 2 -1.71 -10.51 -7.63
CA ILE A 2 -1.33 -9.13 -7.27
C ILE A 2 -0.48 -9.14 -6.00
N MET A 3 0.79 -9.54 -6.15
CA MET A 3 1.92 -9.45 -5.21
C MET A 3 2.59 -10.80 -5.04
N LYS A 4 3.42 -11.14 -6.03
CA LYS A 4 4.56 -12.02 -5.80
C LYS A 4 5.44 -11.32 -4.76
N ALA A 5 5.89 -12.07 -3.75
CA ALA A 5 6.74 -11.57 -2.68
C ALA A 5 7.91 -10.76 -3.26
N LEU A 6 8.09 -9.53 -2.77
CA LEU A 6 9.32 -8.78 -2.95
C LEU A 6 10.46 -9.67 -2.43
N GLN A 7 11.49 -9.91 -3.25
CA GLN A 7 12.72 -10.57 -2.82
C GLN A 7 13.60 -9.60 -1.99
N ILE A 8 12.98 -8.74 -1.18
CA ILE A 8 13.71 -7.82 -0.32
C ILE A 8 13.96 -8.53 1.00
N LEU A 9 15.24 -8.66 1.33
CA LEU A 9 15.68 -9.19 2.60
C LEU A 9 15.68 -8.07 3.63
N LEU A 10 15.05 -8.25 4.78
CA LEU A 10 15.33 -7.45 5.96
C LEU A 10 16.24 -8.29 6.86
N ASN A 11 17.42 -7.78 7.20
CA ASN A 11 18.41 -8.50 8.02
C ASN A 11 18.76 -9.91 7.48
N GLY A 12 18.80 -10.08 6.15
CA GLY A 12 19.13 -11.35 5.51
C GLY A 12 17.99 -12.39 5.45
N GLN A 13 16.79 -12.06 5.95
CA GLN A 13 15.62 -12.94 5.88
C GLN A 13 14.57 -12.41 4.91
N LYS A 14 13.83 -13.32 4.27
CA LYS A 14 12.71 -12.95 3.40
C LYS A 14 11.65 -12.25 4.23
N SER A 15 11.44 -10.97 3.96
CA SER A 15 10.48 -10.15 4.70
C SER A 15 9.27 -9.82 3.86
N SER A 16 8.12 -9.73 4.51
CA SER A 16 6.91 -9.24 3.89
C SER A 16 7.04 -7.74 3.58
N TYR A 17 6.27 -7.27 2.60
CA TYR A 17 6.20 -5.85 2.28
C TYR A 17 5.76 -5.00 3.49
N TYR A 18 4.89 -5.55 4.35
CA TYR A 18 4.48 -4.89 5.59
C TYR A 18 5.66 -4.65 6.52
N GLU A 19 6.50 -5.67 6.74
CA GLU A 19 7.67 -5.57 7.62
C GLU A 19 8.71 -4.61 7.04
N VAL A 20 9.01 -4.71 5.73
CA VAL A 20 9.98 -3.82 5.08
C VAL A 20 9.55 -2.36 5.21
N ILE A 21 8.30 -2.05 4.87
CA ILE A 21 7.78 -0.68 4.94
C ILE A 21 7.71 -0.20 6.40
N SER A 22 7.14 -1.00 7.29
CA SER A 22 6.97 -0.63 8.70
C SER A 22 8.28 -0.52 9.48
N SER A 23 9.34 -1.18 9.02
CA SER A 23 10.66 -1.11 9.66
C SER A 23 11.31 0.26 9.50
N MET A 24 10.92 1.02 8.48
CA MET A 24 11.54 2.29 8.09
C MET A 24 13.06 2.20 7.86
N ALA A 25 13.60 0.99 7.64
CA ALA A 25 15.03 0.74 7.57
C ALA A 25 15.71 1.28 6.30
N TYR A 26 14.93 1.59 5.25
CA TYR A 26 15.44 1.98 3.94
C TYR A 26 14.97 3.39 3.59
N LYS A 27 15.92 4.33 3.46
CA LYS A 27 15.60 5.75 3.19
C LYS A 27 14.81 5.93 1.90
N GLU A 28 15.18 5.25 0.83
CA GLU A 28 14.51 5.33 -0.47
C GLU A 28 13.08 4.80 -0.40
N CYS A 29 12.83 3.80 0.45
CA CYS A 29 11.48 3.28 0.70
C CYS A 29 10.64 4.31 1.46
N ASN A 30 11.22 4.96 2.47
CA ASN A 30 10.58 6.02 3.24
C ASN A 30 10.23 7.22 2.34
N ASP A 31 11.16 7.67 1.49
CA ASP A 31 10.93 8.75 0.52
C ASP A 31 9.82 8.40 -0.49
N ALA A 32 9.76 7.14 -0.94
CA ALA A 32 8.70 6.66 -1.81
C ALA A 32 7.34 6.59 -1.08
N LEU A 33 7.34 6.15 0.18
CA LEU A 33 6.14 6.08 1.01
C LEU A 33 5.51 7.45 1.21
N ILE A 34 6.33 8.48 1.50
CA ILE A 34 5.86 9.87 1.64
C ILE A 34 5.15 10.32 0.36
N LYS A 35 5.76 10.11 -0.81
CA LYS A 35 5.17 10.47 -2.12
C LYS A 35 3.85 9.73 -2.38
N VAL A 36 3.76 8.46 -1.98
CA VAL A 36 2.52 7.69 -2.12
C VAL A 36 1.45 8.24 -1.19
N TYR A 37 1.79 8.56 0.06
CA TYR A 37 0.86 9.14 1.03
C TYR A 37 0.28 10.48 0.53
N GLU A 38 1.14 11.39 0.08
CA GLU A 38 0.74 12.73 -0.39
C GLU A 38 -0.15 12.69 -1.63
N ARG A 39 0.05 11.70 -2.51
CA ARG A 39 -0.70 11.57 -3.78
C ARG A 39 -1.92 10.67 -3.66
N PHE A 40 -2.12 10.00 -2.52
CA PHE A 40 -3.17 9.02 -2.38
C PHE A 40 -4.55 9.69 -2.40
N ASN A 41 -5.35 9.33 -3.41
CA ASN A 41 -6.72 9.80 -3.54
C ASN A 41 -7.65 8.59 -3.71
N MET A 42 -8.36 8.23 -2.64
CA MET A 42 -9.27 7.08 -2.66
C MET A 42 -10.45 7.28 -3.60
N GLU A 43 -10.97 8.50 -3.74
CA GLU A 43 -12.11 8.79 -4.62
C GLU A 43 -11.74 8.55 -6.08
N ALA A 44 -10.59 9.08 -6.52
CA ALA A 44 -10.08 8.83 -7.86
C ALA A 44 -9.87 7.33 -8.14
N ILE A 45 -9.35 6.58 -7.16
CA ILE A 45 -9.19 5.12 -7.27
C ILE A 45 -10.55 4.42 -7.39
N VAL A 46 -11.54 4.83 -6.60
CA VAL A 46 -12.91 4.28 -6.69
C VAL A 46 -13.49 4.53 -8.07
N THR A 47 -13.37 5.74 -8.61
CA THR A 47 -13.81 6.08 -9.98
C THR A 47 -13.14 5.19 -11.02
N ILE A 48 -11.82 4.97 -10.90
CA ILE A 48 -11.10 4.06 -11.80
C ILE A 48 -11.66 2.65 -11.70
N ILE A 49 -11.83 2.10 -10.49
CA ILE A 49 -12.34 0.73 -10.29
C ILE A 49 -13.75 0.58 -10.87
N ASP A 50 -14.61 1.58 -10.67
CA ASP A 50 -15.99 1.55 -11.17
C ASP A 50 -16.08 1.65 -12.68
N SER A 51 -15.08 2.28 -13.33
CA SER A 51 -14.99 2.37 -14.78
C SER A 51 -14.56 1.06 -15.47
N ILE A 52 -14.02 0.08 -14.74
CA ILE A 52 -13.52 -1.17 -15.32
C ILE A 52 -14.70 -2.02 -15.80
N LYS A 53 -14.74 -2.27 -17.11
CA LYS A 53 -15.69 -3.19 -17.75
C LYS A 53 -15.26 -4.65 -17.52
N HIS A 54 -16.23 -5.56 -17.58
CA HIS A 54 -16.01 -7.03 -17.54
C HIS A 54 -15.47 -7.60 -16.21
N ILE A 55 -15.57 -6.86 -15.10
CA ILE A 55 -15.36 -7.41 -13.75
C ILE A 55 -16.66 -7.33 -12.94
N SER A 56 -16.88 -8.30 -12.05
CA SER A 56 -18.07 -8.33 -11.20
C SER A 56 -18.01 -7.25 -10.11
N GLU A 57 -19.17 -6.87 -9.60
CA GLU A 57 -19.27 -5.95 -8.46
C GLU A 57 -18.57 -6.50 -7.21
N THR A 58 -18.57 -7.82 -7.01
CA THR A 58 -17.78 -8.47 -5.95
C THR A 58 -16.29 -8.21 -6.09
N HIS A 59 -15.74 -8.28 -7.32
CA HIS A 59 -14.32 -7.96 -7.55
C HIS A 59 -14.03 -6.49 -7.31
N LYS A 60 -14.91 -5.58 -7.75
CA LYS A 60 -14.77 -4.14 -7.49
C LYS A 60 -14.77 -3.85 -6.00
N ALA A 61 -15.74 -4.40 -5.26
CA ALA A 61 -15.83 -4.27 -3.81
C ALA A 61 -14.57 -4.79 -3.12
N PHE A 62 -14.07 -5.95 -3.56
CA PHE A 62 -12.80 -6.49 -3.06
C PHE A 62 -11.62 -5.53 -3.30
N TYR A 63 -11.45 -4.98 -4.51
CA TYR A 63 -10.35 -4.05 -4.79
C TYR A 63 -10.43 -2.78 -3.95
N LYS A 64 -11.61 -2.16 -3.85
CA LYS A 64 -11.83 -0.97 -3.02
C LYS A 64 -11.48 -1.25 -1.56
N HIS A 65 -11.97 -2.38 -1.02
CA HIS A 65 -11.65 -2.80 0.34
C HIS A 65 -10.14 -2.99 0.53
N MET A 66 -9.51 -3.79 -0.33
CA MET A 66 -8.11 -4.15 -0.19
C MET A 66 -7.16 -2.96 -0.31
N ILE A 67 -7.43 -2.02 -1.22
CA ILE A 67 -6.61 -0.81 -1.38
C ILE A 67 -6.76 0.09 -0.16
N LYS A 68 -8.00 0.33 0.29
CA LYS A 68 -8.26 1.14 1.49
C LYS A 68 -7.58 0.56 2.72
N SER A 69 -7.75 -0.74 2.94
CA SER A 69 -7.16 -1.45 4.09
C SER A 69 -5.63 -1.38 4.07
N ARG A 70 -4.99 -1.61 2.92
CA ARG A 70 -3.52 -1.53 2.81
C ARG A 70 -2.99 -0.11 2.97
N PHE A 71 -3.67 0.87 2.41
CA PHE A 71 -3.29 2.26 2.63
C PHE A 71 -3.36 2.60 4.12
N SER A 72 -4.47 2.26 4.79
CA SER A 72 -4.66 2.57 6.20
C SER A 72 -3.65 1.84 7.11
N LEU A 73 -3.52 0.53 6.96
CA LEU A 73 -2.76 -0.32 7.89
C LEU A 73 -1.25 -0.27 7.68
N ILE A 74 -0.80 0.20 6.51
CA ILE A 74 0.62 0.10 6.12
C ILE A 74 1.18 1.48 5.79
N ILE A 75 0.60 2.16 4.80
CA ILE A 75 1.13 3.44 4.32
C ILE A 75 0.88 4.54 5.33
N ARG A 76 -0.39 4.77 5.70
CA ARG A 76 -0.79 5.80 6.67
C ARG A 76 -0.18 5.53 8.05
N ALA A 77 -0.35 4.32 8.58
CA ALA A 77 0.19 3.96 9.90
C ALA A 77 1.74 4.09 10.00
N THR A 78 2.46 3.88 8.90
CA THR A 78 3.92 4.10 8.88
C THR A 78 4.24 5.59 8.74
N TYR A 79 3.54 6.32 7.88
CA TYR A 79 3.71 7.77 7.73
C TYR A 79 3.44 8.53 9.04
N GLU A 80 2.36 8.19 9.75
CA GLU A 80 2.00 8.78 11.04
C GLU A 80 3.09 8.51 12.09
N ARG A 81 3.57 7.26 12.20
CA ARG A 81 4.72 6.90 13.05
C ARG A 81 5.99 7.67 12.71
N MET A 82 6.29 7.90 11.42
CA MET A 82 7.46 8.68 11.00
C MET A 82 7.38 10.14 11.44
N ASN A 83 6.17 10.69 11.54
CA ASN A 83 5.95 12.11 11.88
C ASN A 83 5.53 12.33 13.34
N GLY A 84 5.42 11.26 14.15
CA GLY A 84 5.04 11.36 15.57
C GLY A 84 3.57 11.74 15.80
N ILE A 85 2.69 11.36 14.87
CA ILE A 85 1.23 11.61 14.89
C ILE A 85 0.49 10.36 15.35
#